data_AF-A0AA89AIY1-F1
#
_entry.id   AF-A0AA89AIY1-F1
#
_cell.length_a   1.000
_cell.length_b   1.000
_cell.length_c   1.000
_cell.angle_alpha   90.00
_cell.angle_beta   90.00
_cell.angle_gamma   90.00
#
_symmetry.space_group_name_H-M   'P 1'
#
loop_
_entity.id
_entity.type
_entity.pdbx_description
1 polymer ?
#
loop_
_entity_poly.entity_id
_entity_poly.type
_entity_poly.pdbx_seq_one_letter_code
_entity_poly.pdbx_strand_id
1 'polypeptide(L)' 'MNHEHILKVGEEWIKAAKEAQENLKTLESALEGKRFFEGEAIGFVDITIGWIGIWTRIVEKITDVK' A
#
# COMPACT_ATOMS: atom_id res chain seq x y z
N MET A 1 20.66 21.16 2.59
CA MET A 1 19.53 20.63 1.79
C MET A 1 18.64 21.82 1.44
N ASN A 2 18.28 21.98 0.17
CA ASN A 2 17.67 23.21 -0.33
C ASN A 2 16.14 23.10 -0.19
N HIS A 3 15.44 24.19 0.14
CA HIS A 3 13.99 24.19 0.36
C HIS A 3 13.20 23.61 -0.82
N GLU A 4 13.62 23.93 -2.05
CA GLU A 4 13.04 23.41 -3.29
C GLU A 4 13.16 21.89 -3.44
N HIS A 5 14.27 21.29 -2.98
CA HIS A 5 14.47 19.84 -3.00
C HIS A 5 13.47 19.15 -2.06
N ILE A 6 13.30 19.69 -0.85
CA ILE A 6 12.38 19.12 0.16
C ILE A 6 10.94 19.14 -0.35
N LEU A 7 10.51 20.26 -0.97
CA LEU A 7 9.18 20.37 -1.57
C LEU A 7 8.97 19.34 -2.68
N LYS A 8 9.92 19.24 -3.62
CA LYS A 8 9.83 18.29 -4.74
C LYS A 8 9.73 16.85 -4.25
N VAL A 9 10.56 16.47 -3.27
CA VAL A 9 10.51 15.12 -2.68
C VAL A 9 9.13 14.88 -2.05
N GLY A 10 8.59 15.86 -1.31
CA GLY A 10 7.24 15.76 -0.75
C GLY A 10 6.14 15.54 -1.80
N GLU A 11 6.19 16.26 -2.92
CA GLU A 11 5.25 16.09 -4.04
C GLU A 11 5.34 14.69 -4.68
N GLU A 12 6.56 14.19 -4.89
CA GLU A 12 6.81 12.84 -5.42
C GLU A 12 6.25 11.75 -4.47
N TRP A 13 6.43 11.93 -3.15
CA TRP A 13 5.85 11.02 -2.16
C TRP A 13 4.32 11.03 -2.16
N ILE A 14 3.69 12.20 -2.22
CA ILE A 14 2.22 12.32 -2.27
C ILE A 14 1.68 11.63 -3.53
N LYS A 15 2.34 11.84 -4.67
CA LYS A 15 1.96 11.20 -5.94
C LYS A 15 2.08 9.67 -5.84
N ALA A 16 3.22 9.18 -5.35
CA ALA A 16 3.45 7.74 -5.18
C ALA A 16 2.43 7.11 -4.22
N ALA A 17 2.09 7.79 -3.12
CA ALA A 17 1.08 7.32 -2.18
C ALA A 17 -0.31 7.22 -2.84
N LYS A 18 -0.67 8.19 -3.69
CA LYS A 18 -1.93 8.17 -4.44
C LYS A 18 -1.98 7.02 -5.45
N GLU A 19 -0.91 6.83 -6.22
CA GLU A 19 -0.79 5.71 -7.17
C GLU A 19 -0.86 4.35 -6.47
N ALA A 20 -0.19 4.21 -5.33
CA ALA A 20 -0.28 3.01 -4.50
C ALA A 20 -1.71 2.76 -4.01
N GLN A 21 -2.44 3.80 -3.58
CA GLN A 21 -3.83 3.69 -3.17
C GLN A 21 -4.74 3.22 -4.31
N GLU A 22 -4.56 3.73 -5.52
CA GLU A 22 -5.33 3.32 -6.71
C GLU A 22 -5.05 1.85 -7.09
N ASN A 23 -3.79 1.42 -7.00
CA ASN A 23 -3.41 0.02 -7.22
C ASN A 23 -4.03 -0.92 -6.17
N LEU A 24 -4.03 -0.52 -4.89
CA LEU A 24 -4.67 -1.30 -3.82
C LEU A 24 -6.18 -1.44 -4.03
N LYS A 25 -6.88 -0.39 -4.48
CA LYS A 25 -8.31 -0.47 -4.85
C LYS A 25 -8.55 -1.46 -6.00
N THR A 26 -7.65 -1.46 -7.00
CA THR A 26 -7.73 -2.42 -8.11
C THR A 26 -7.59 -3.86 -7.62
N LEU A 27 -6.66 -4.09 -6.69
CA LEU A 27 -6.47 -5.41 -6.06
C LEU A 27 -7.67 -5.81 -5.20
N GLU A 28 -8.26 -4.87 -4.45
CA GLU A 28 -9.48 -5.10 -3.67
C GLU A 28 -10.64 -5.56 -4.55
N SER A 29 -10.89 -4.87 -5.67
CA SER A 29 -11.91 -5.29 -6.65
C SER A 29 -11.61 -6.65 -7.27
N ALA A 30 -10.33 -6.98 -7.52
CA ALA A 30 -9.94 -8.28 -8.08
C ALA A 30 -10.14 -9.46 -7.10
N LEU A 31 -10.13 -9.17 -5.79
CA LEU A 31 -10.38 -10.13 -4.71
C LEU A 31 -11.87 -10.27 -4.36
N GLU A 32 -12.73 -9.36 -4.84
CA GLU A 32 -14.16 -9.36 -4.52
C GLU A 32 -14.82 -10.72 -4.85
N GLY A 33 -15.54 -11.27 -3.87
CA GLY A 33 -16.20 -12.57 -4.00
C GLY A 33 -15.25 -13.78 -3.99
N LYS A 34 -13.94 -13.59 -3.79
CA LYS A 34 -12.94 -14.67 -3.69
C LYS A 34 -12.33 -14.71 -2.29
N ARG A 35 -11.90 -15.90 -1.88
CA ARG A 35 -11.17 -16.06 -0.61
C ARG A 35 -9.72 -15.57 -0.74
N PHE A 36 -9.10 -15.84 -1.89
CA PHE A 36 -7.74 -15.44 -2.25
C PHE A 36 -7.69 -15.01 -3.72
N PHE A 37 -6.60 -14.40 -4.17
CA PHE A 37 -6.48 -13.96 -5.58
C PHE A 37 -6.54 -15.13 -6.58
N GLU A 38 -6.07 -16.32 -6.19
CA GLU A 38 -6.19 -17.57 -6.95
C GLU A 38 -7.47 -18.37 -6.64
N GLY A 39 -8.46 -17.75 -5.99
CA GLY A 39 -9.72 -18.39 -5.62
C GLY A 39 -9.65 -19.08 -4.26
N GLU A 40 -9.30 -20.37 -4.23
CA GLU A 40 -9.32 -21.18 -3.00
C GLU A 40 -7.96 -21.39 -2.34
N ALA A 41 -6.86 -21.25 -3.08
CA ALA A 41 -5.50 -21.38 -2.58
C ALA A 41 -4.84 -20.01 -2.37
N ILE A 42 -3.92 -19.94 -1.41
CA ILE A 42 -3.07 -18.76 -1.20
C ILE A 42 -2.09 -18.66 -2.37
N GLY A 43 -2.14 -17.56 -3.09
CA GLY A 43 -1.17 -17.23 -4.14
C GLY A 43 -0.10 -16.26 -3.65
N PHE A 44 0.82 -15.93 -4.55
CA PHE A 44 1.90 -14.98 -4.25
C PHE A 44 1.37 -13.59 -3.85
N VAL A 45 0.31 -13.11 -4.53
CA VAL A 45 -0.30 -11.79 -4.28
C VAL A 45 -0.89 -11.71 -2.87
N ASP A 46 -1.49 -12.79 -2.38
CA ASP A 46 -2.02 -12.85 -1.01
C ASP A 46 -0.90 -12.68 0.03
N ILE A 47 0.26 -13.30 -0.20
CA ILE A 47 1.43 -13.22 0.68
C ILE A 47 2.03 -11.80 0.68
N THR A 48 2.17 -11.19 -0.49
CA THR A 48 2.76 -9.83 -0.59
C THR A 48 1.86 -8.78 0.04
N ILE A 49 0.55 -8.84 -0.18
CA ILE A 49 -0.40 -7.91 0.46
C ILE A 49 -0.45 -8.13 1.97
N GLY A 50 -0.41 -9.39 2.42
CA GLY A 50 -0.29 -9.72 3.84
C GLY A 50 0.94 -9.10 4.50
N TRP A 51 2.10 -9.18 3.84
CA TRP A 51 3.34 -8.53 4.30
C TRP A 51 3.22 -7.00 4.35
N ILE A 52 2.69 -6.39 3.29
CA ILE A 52 2.46 -4.93 3.24
C ILE A 52 1.56 -4.48 4.39
N GLY A 53 0.43 -5.16 4.61
CA GLY A 53 -0.51 -4.82 5.69
C GLY A 53 0.11 -4.90 7.09
N ILE A 54 1.03 -5.86 7.33
CA ILE A 54 1.76 -5.96 8.59
C ILE A 54 2.66 -4.72 8.78
N TRP A 55 3.45 -4.36 7.77
CA TRP A 55 4.35 -3.21 7.86
C TRP A 55 3.59 -1.88 8.00
N THR A 56 2.49 -1.69 7.27
CA THR A 56 1.66 -0.49 7.39
C THR A 56 1.19 -0.29 8.83
N ARG A 57 0.66 -1.34 9.48
CA ARG A 57 0.24 -1.28 10.89
C ARG A 57 1.37 -1.00 11.87
N ILE A 58 2.57 -1.49 11.59
CA ILE A 58 3.75 -1.20 12.41
C ILE A 58 4.12 0.27 12.28
N VAL A 59 4.15 0.80 11.06
CA VAL A 59 4.46 2.21 10.80
C VAL A 59 3.43 3.11 11.47
N GLU A 60 2.13 2.88 11.30
CA GLU A 60 1.04 3.64 11.96
C GLU A 60 1.24 3.73 13.48
N LYS A 61 1.63 2.61 14.13
CA LYS A 61 1.90 2.59 15.57
C LYS A 61 3.13 3.39 15.99
N ILE A 62 4.18 3.39 15.16
CA ILE A 62 5.44 4.09 15.49
C ILE A 62 5.31 5.59 15.24
N THR A 63 4.55 5.98 14.21
CA THR A 63 4.37 7.38 13.83
C THR A 63 3.22 8.07 14.56
N ASP A 64 2.44 7.32 15.36
CA ASP A 64 1.17 7.76 16.00
C ASP A 64 0.20 8.38 14.98
N VAL A 65 0.31 7.93 13.72
CA VAL A 65 -0.58 8.31 12.64
C VAL A 65 -1.80 7.39 12.75
N LYS A 66 -2.95 8.00 13.05
CA LYS A 66 -4.26 7.33 13.05
C LYS A 66 -4.88 7.29 11.66
#